data_AF-A0ABD0RUT6-F1
#
_entry.id   AF-A0ABD0RUT6-F1
#
_cell.length_a   1.000
_cell.length_b   1.000
_cell.length_c   1.000
_cell.angle_alpha   90.00
_cell.angle_beta   90.00
_cell.angle_gamma   90.00
#
_symmetry.space_group_name_H-M   'P 1'
#
loop_
_entity.id
_entity.type
_entity.pdbx_description
1 polymer ?
#
loop_
_entity_poly.entity_id
_entity_poly.type
_entity_poly.pdbx_seq_one_letter_code
_entity_poly.pdbx_strand_id
1 'polypeptide(L)' 'MTSDSFANLIRSKIKDDIRQDRYDDQFESIAADDYGTSHLSIVTEDGSAVAVTK' A
#
# COMPACT_ATOMS: atom_id res chain seq x y z
N MET A 1 -6.47 -5.64 6.39
CA MET A 1 -7.13 -4.66 7.29
C MET A 1 -7.81 -3.61 6.43
N THR A 2 -9.14 -3.64 6.34
CA THR A 2 -9.90 -2.78 5.41
C THR A 2 -11.09 -2.09 6.07
N SER A 3 -11.21 -2.14 7.40
CA SER A 3 -12.32 -1.51 8.11
C SER A 3 -12.14 0.01 8.19
N ASP A 4 -13.25 0.73 8.11
CA ASP A 4 -13.28 2.19 8.25
C ASP A 4 -12.74 2.65 9.60
N SER A 5 -13.06 1.90 10.67
CA SER A 5 -12.58 2.17 12.03
C SER A 5 -11.06 2.13 12.13
N PHE A 6 -10.43 1.16 11.48
CA PHE A 6 -8.99 1.03 11.47
C PHE A 6 -8.34 2.11 10.60
N ALA A 7 -8.93 2.42 9.44
CA ALA A 7 -8.46 3.51 8.59
C ALA A 7 -8.54 4.87 9.30
N ASN A 8 -9.61 5.12 10.06
CA ASN A 8 -9.78 6.35 10.84
C ASN A 8 -8.79 6.45 12.00
N LEU A 9 -8.46 5.33 12.64
CA LEU A 9 -7.40 5.28 13.65
C LEU A 9 -6.03 5.65 13.07
N ILE A 10 -5.70 5.23 11.84
CA ILE A 10 -4.44 5.62 11.19
C ILE A 10 -4.48 7.09 10.78
N ARG A 11 -5.57 7.56 10.15
CA ARG A 11 -5.72 8.97 9.73
C ARG A 11 -5.58 9.95 10.88
N SER A 12 -6.11 9.65 12.08
CA SER A 12 -6.02 10.55 13.24
C SER A 12 -4.60 10.73 13.78
N LYS A 13 -3.67 9.83 13.40
CA LYS A 13 -2.25 9.93 13.75
C LYS A 13 -1.43 10.76 12.76
N ILE A 14 -1.96 11.04 11.56
CA ILE A 14 -1.30 11.86 10.54
C ILE A 14 -1.52 13.33 10.91
N LYS A 15 -0.43 14.08 11.13
CA LYS A 15 -0.47 15.52 11.45
C LYS A 15 0.48 16.30 10.55
N ASP A 16 0.10 17.52 10.18
CA ASP A 16 0.86 18.36 9.24
C ASP A 16 2.22 18.82 9.79
N ASP A 17 2.33 18.88 11.12
CA ASP A 17 3.48 19.40 11.86
C ASP A 17 4.48 18.33 12.30
N ILE A 18 4.17 17.04 12.07
CA ILE A 18 5.01 15.92 12.48
C ILE A 18 5.29 15.03 11.27
N ARG A 19 6.57 14.88 10.92
CA ARG A 19 6.99 13.72 10.13
C ARG A 19 7.00 12.51 11.06
N GLN A 20 6.13 11.54 10.77
CA GLN A 20 6.16 10.26 11.47
C GLN A 20 7.45 9.53 11.05
N ASP A 21 8.38 9.36 11.99
CA ASP A 21 9.62 8.62 11.72
C ASP A 21 9.33 7.13 11.46
N ARG A 22 8.21 6.62 11.98
CA ARG A 22 7.77 5.22 11.87
C ARG A 22 6.25 5.10 11.87
N TYR A 23 5.75 4.14 11.10
CA TYR A 23 4.31 3.87 10.94
C TYR A 23 3.85 2.56 11.61
N ASP A 24 4.77 1.82 12.25
CA ASP A 24 4.53 0.56 12.96
C ASP A 24 5.38 0.50 14.26
N ASP A 25 4.84 -0.18 15.27
CA ASP A 25 5.44 -0.48 16.58
C ASP A 25 6.26 -1.80 16.56
N GLN A 26 6.13 -2.60 15.49
CA GLN A 26 6.74 -3.93 15.38
C GLN A 26 8.06 -3.88 14.60
N PHE A 27 9.15 -4.15 15.32
CA PHE A 27 10.49 -4.32 14.79
C PHE A 27 10.65 -5.71 14.16
N GLU A 28 9.95 -5.98 13.06
CA GLU A 28 10.38 -7.04 12.17
C GLU A 28 11.34 -6.45 11.15
N SER A 29 12.54 -7.04 11.07
CA SER A 29 13.47 -6.81 9.97
C SER A 29 12.79 -7.33 8.69
N ILE A 30 11.96 -6.51 8.07
CA ILE A 30 11.40 -6.79 6.75
C ILE A 30 12.58 -6.74 5.79
N ALA A 31 13.09 -7.90 5.42
CA ALA A 31 14.03 -8.01 4.32
C ALA A 31 13.34 -7.45 3.08
N ALA A 32 13.98 -6.48 2.42
CA ALA A 32 13.48 -6.02 1.14
C ALA A 32 13.64 -7.16 0.12
N ASP A 33 12.57 -7.91 -0.11
CA ASP A 33 12.46 -8.85 -1.23
C ASP A 33 12.23 -8.05 -2.53
N ASP A 34 13.21 -7.22 -2.89
CA ASP A 34 13.20 -6.49 -4.17
C ASP A 34 14.09 -7.22 -5.17
N TYR A 35 13.46 -8.03 -6.03
CA TYR A 35 14.10 -8.73 -7.14
C TYR A 35 13.78 -8.08 -8.51
N GLY A 36 13.23 -6.85 -8.50
CA GLY A 36 12.64 -6.23 -9.68
C GLY A 36 11.24 -6.80 -9.97
N THR A 37 10.31 -5.91 -10.30
CA THR A 37 8.91 -6.28 -10.64
C THR A 37 8.52 -5.73 -12.01
N SER A 38 7.58 -6.41 -12.67
CA SER A 38 6.95 -5.93 -13.90
C SER A 38 5.44 -5.84 -13.72
N HIS A 39 4.83 -4.84 -14.36
CA HIS A 39 3.39 -4.62 -14.35
C HIS A 39 2.84 -4.53 -15.78
N LEU A 40 1.72 -5.19 -16.04
CA LEU A 40 1.00 -5.16 -17.31
C LEU A 40 -0.48 -4.88 -17.06
N SER A 41 -1.02 -3.87 -17.73
CA SER A 41 -2.45 -3.55 -17.73
C SER A 41 -3.01 -3.71 -19.15
N ILE A 42 -4.18 -4.34 -19.26
CA ILE A 42 -4.89 -4.57 -20.53
C ILE A 42 -6.32 -4.06 -20.36
N VAL A 43 -6.79 -3.27 -21.34
CA VAL A 43 -8.18 -2.83 -21.46
C VAL A 43 -8.66 -3.20 -22.86
N THR A 44 -9.83 -3.84 -22.95
CA THR A 44 -10.43 -4.28 -24.20
C THR A 44 -11.58 -3.37 -24.63
N GLU A 45 -11.99 -3.46 -25.90
CA GLU A 45 -13.03 -2.60 -26.49
C GLU A 45 -14.40 -2.74 -25.81
N ASP A 46 -14.69 -3.91 -25.24
CA ASP A 46 -15.90 -4.18 -24.46
C ASP A 46 -15.87 -3.57 -23.04
N GLY A 47 -14.78 -2.88 -22.67
CA GLY A 47 -14.58 -2.26 -21.37
C GLY A 47 -14.03 -3.20 -20.29
N SER A 48 -13.74 -4.47 -20.61
CA SER A 48 -13.09 -5.37 -19.67
C SER A 48 -11.65 -4.94 -19.40
N ALA A 49 -11.16 -5.21 -18.18
CA ALA A 49 -9.83 -4.81 -17.74
C ALA A 49 -9.12 -5.91 -16.93
N VAL A 50 -7.81 -6.05 -17.15
CA VAL A 50 -6.94 -7.01 -16.44
C VAL A 50 -5.65 -6.31 -16.01
N ALA A 51 -5.20 -6.55 -14.79
CA ALA A 51 -3.94 -6.07 -14.25
C ALA A 51 -3.10 -7.24 -13.70
N VAL A 52 -1.83 -7.33 -14.09
CA VAL A 52 -0.90 -8.40 -13.72
C VAL A 52 0.38 -7.79 -13.16
N THR A 53 0.86 -8.33 -12.04
CA THR A 53 2.16 -7.98 -11.43
C THR A 53 2.96 -9.27 -11.23
N LYS A 54 4.24 -9.25 -11.59
CA LYS A 54 5.20 -10.34 -11.37
C LYS A 54 6.45 -9.83 -10.66
#